data_AF-A0A932NAW8-F1
#
_entry.id   AF-A0A932NAW8-F1
#
_cell.length_a   1.000
_cell.length_b   1.000
_cell.length_c   1.000
_cell.angle_alpha   90.00
_cell.angle_beta   90.00
_cell.angle_gamma   90.00
#
_symmetry.space_group_name_H-M   'P 1'
#
loop_
_entity.id
_entity.type
_entity.pdbx_description
1 polymer ?
#
loop_
_entity_poly.entity_id
_entity_poly.type
_entity_poly.pdbx_seq_one_letter_code
_entity_poly.pdbx_strand_id
1 'polypeptide(L)' 'MKSTKQGETGGKRKPTPITPAQALDMLQSALRYCQQSGLSVECKSDDALAGLVIYLPTAKAETTPAGLRFALAGES' A
#
# COMPACT_ATOMS: atom_id res chain seq x y z
N MET A 1 -0.64 -44.12 10.67
CA MET A 1 -1.60 -43.27 11.41
C MET A 1 -0.93 -41.94 11.76
N LYS A 2 -1.67 -40.84 11.62
CA LYS A 2 -1.31 -39.44 11.92
C LYS A 2 -0.67 -39.26 13.30
N SER A 3 0.23 -38.28 13.44
CA SER A 3 0.01 -37.22 14.42
C SER A 3 0.83 -35.96 14.12
N THR A 4 0.08 -34.87 13.97
CA THR A 4 0.45 -33.47 13.77
C THR A 4 0.81 -32.78 15.09
N LYS A 5 1.84 -31.93 15.07
CA LYS A 5 1.96 -30.68 15.88
C LYS A 5 2.68 -29.68 14.96
N GLN A 6 2.13 -28.61 14.40
CA GLN A 6 1.13 -27.62 14.86
C GLN A 6 1.46 -27.15 16.28
N GLY A 7 1.92 -25.93 16.53
CA GLY A 7 2.26 -24.80 15.68
C GLY A 7 2.80 -23.76 16.65
N GLU A 8 4.08 -23.41 16.53
CA GLU A 8 4.71 -22.41 17.38
C GLU A 8 5.38 -21.38 16.48
N THR A 9 4.60 -20.40 16.03
CA THR A 9 5.12 -19.23 15.31
C THR A 9 4.23 -18.03 15.61
N GLY A 10 3.96 -17.82 16.90
CA GLY A 10 3.30 -16.62 17.43
C GLY A 10 4.31 -15.57 17.92
N GLY A 11 5.50 -15.50 17.31
CA GLY A 11 6.45 -14.43 17.60
C GLY A 11 5.91 -13.14 17.01
N LYS A 12 5.26 -12.31 17.83
CA LYS A 12 4.95 -10.91 17.51
C LYS A 12 6.25 -10.21 17.12
N ARG A 13 6.60 -10.22 15.82
CA ARG A 13 7.73 -9.44 15.29
C ARG A 13 7.41 -7.99 15.61
N LYS A 14 8.10 -7.43 16.61
CA LYS A 14 8.06 -5.99 16.82
C LYS A 14 8.52 -5.36 15.50
N PRO A 15 7.74 -4.47 14.89
CA PRO A 15 8.19 -3.81 13.67
C PRO A 15 9.51 -3.10 13.99
N THR A 16 10.54 -3.41 13.21
CA THR A 16 11.83 -2.73 13.35
C THR A 16 11.58 -1.24 13.11
N PRO A 17 11.95 -0.36 14.06
CA PRO A 17 11.80 1.07 13.86
C PRO A 17 12.59 1.49 12.62
N ILE A 18 11.95 2.16 11.68
CA ILE A 18 12.63 2.74 10.52
C ILE A 18 13.14 4.14 10.90
N THR A 19 14.34 4.46 10.45
CA THR A 19 14.85 5.83 10.57
C THR A 19 14.16 6.74 9.56
N PRO A 20 14.15 8.08 9.79
CA PRO A 20 13.61 9.02 8.82
C PRO A 20 14.25 8.91 7.43
N ALA A 21 15.56 8.64 7.36
CA ALA A 21 16.26 8.42 6.09
C ALA A 21 15.74 7.18 5.35
N GLN A 22 15.56 6.06 6.06
CA GLN A 22 14.99 4.84 5.48
C GLN A 22 13.55 5.05 5.01
N ALA A 23 12.75 5.79 5.78
CA ALA A 23 11.38 6.12 5.38
C ALA A 23 11.35 6.95 4.07
N LEU A 24 12.28 7.90 3.92
CA LEU A 24 12.41 8.71 2.71
C LEU A 24 12.84 7.86 1.51
N ASP A 25 13.82 6.97 1.67
CA ASP A 25 14.26 6.05 0.61
C ASP A 25 13.11 5.13 0.16
N MET A 26 12.33 4.62 1.12
CA MET A 26 11.14 3.81 0.84
C MET A 26 10.09 4.60 0.06
N LEU A 27 9.83 5.86 0.44
CA LEU A 27 8.90 6.73 -0.26
C LEU A 27 9.36 7.02 -1.69
N GLN A 28 10.64 7.35 -1.88
CA GLN A 28 11.20 7.57 -3.22
C GLN A 28 11.11 6.32 -4.11
N SER A 29 11.36 5.14 -3.54
CA SER A 29 11.19 3.87 -4.23
C SER A 29 9.74 3.63 -4.67
N ALA A 30 8.78 3.90 -3.77
CA ALA A 30 7.36 3.77 -4.07
C ALA A 30 6.91 4.74 -5.18
N LEU A 31 7.38 5.99 -5.16
CA LEU A 31 7.09 6.98 -6.20
C LEU A 31 7.65 6.55 -7.56
N ARG A 32 8.88 6.03 -7.60
CA ARG A 32 9.49 5.49 -8.82
C ARG A 32 8.70 4.31 -9.38
N TYR A 33 8.26 3.40 -8.51
CA TYR A 33 7.42 2.27 -8.92
C TYR A 33 6.10 2.75 -9.53
N CYS A 34 5.45 3.75 -8.92
CA CYS A 34 4.21 4.32 -9.44
C CYS A 34 4.41 4.86 -10.86
N GLN A 35 5.46 5.67 -11.07
CA GLN A 35 5.79 6.22 -12.39
C GLN A 35 6.05 5.14 -13.44
N GLN A 36 6.79 4.08 -13.09
CA GLN A 36 7.09 2.96 -13.99
C GLN A 36 5.85 2.10 -14.31
N SER A 37 4.92 2.01 -13.37
CA SER A 37 3.69 1.22 -13.51
C SER A 37 2.56 1.98 -14.20
N GLY A 38 2.84 3.18 -14.72
CA GLY A 38 1.84 4.04 -15.37
C GLY A 38 0.83 4.67 -14.40
N LEU A 39 1.13 4.68 -13.09
CA LEU A 39 0.33 5.37 -12.08
C LEU A 39 0.69 6.85 -12.08
N SER A 40 -0.32 7.72 -12.07
CA SER A 40 -0.09 9.16 -11.91
C SER A 40 0.03 9.49 -10.43
N VAL A 41 1.04 10.28 -10.08
CA VAL A 41 1.21 10.80 -8.72
C VAL A 41 1.24 12.31 -8.79
N GLU A 42 0.33 12.95 -8.06
CA GLU A 42 0.21 14.41 -7.98
C GLU A 42 0.55 14.88 -6.57
N CYS A 43 1.31 15.98 -6.48
CA CYS A 43 1.44 16.71 -5.23
C CYS A 43 0.25 17.67 -5.12
N LYS A 44 -0.53 17.55 -4.05
CA LYS A 44 -1.53 18.55 -3.68
C LYS A 44 -0.99 19.32 -2.50
N SER A 45 -0.86 20.63 -2.66
CA SER A 45 -0.52 21.53 -1.58
C SER A 45 -1.64 22.54 -1.45
N ASP A 46 -2.28 22.56 -0.30
CA ASP A 46 -3.10 23.68 0.16
C ASP A 46 -2.29 24.46 1.20
N ASP A 47 -2.64 25.72 1.49
CA ASP A 47 -1.86 26.70 2.28
C ASP A 47 -1.28 26.18 3.63
N ALA A 48 -1.80 25.07 4.17
CA ALA A 48 -1.34 24.45 5.41
C ALA A 48 -0.80 23.01 5.27
N LEU A 49 -1.02 22.32 4.15
CA LEU A 49 -0.71 20.89 4.01
C LEU A 49 -0.28 20.54 2.59
N ALA A 50 0.90 19.93 2.48
CA ALA A 50 1.34 19.22 1.27
C ALA A 50 1.10 17.72 1.44
N GLY A 51 0.45 17.11 0.46
CA GLY A 51 0.13 15.69 0.41
C GLY A 51 0.32 15.12 -0.99
N LEU A 52 0.25 13.80 -1.07
CA LEU A 52 0.40 13.04 -2.32
C LEU A 52 -0.92 12.37 -2.67
N VAL A 53 -1.34 12.48 -3.93
CA VAL A 53 -2.49 11.76 -4.49
C VAL A 53 -1.98 10.79 -5.55
N ILE A 54 -2.36 9.52 -5.44
CA ILE A 54 -2.00 8.47 -6.39
C ILE A 54 -3.26 8.06 -7.15
N TYR A 55 -3.21 8.11 -8.48
CA TYR A 55 -4.29 7.69 -9.36
C TYR A 55 -3.98 6.32 -9.95
N LEU A 56 -4.94 5.41 -9.83
CA LEU A 56 -4.92 4.05 -10.37
C LEU A 56 -5.82 4.00 -11.62
N PRO A 57 -5.28 4.17 -12.84
CA PRO A 57 -6.11 4.36 -14.04
C PRO A 57 -6.98 3.15 -14.40
N THR A 58 -6.61 1.94 -13.98
CA THR A 58 -7.36 0.70 -14.24
C THR A 58 -8.26 0.27 -13.08
N ALA A 59 -8.26 1.04 -11.98
CA ALA A 59 -9.08 0.73 -10.81
C ALA A 59 -10.48 1.33 -10.96
N LYS A 60 -11.50 0.51 -10.68
CA LYS A 60 -12.87 0.98 -10.48
C LYS A 60 -13.15 1.06 -8.98
N ALA A 61 -13.76 2.14 -8.54
CA ALA A 61 -14.30 2.20 -7.19
C ALA A 61 -15.57 1.33 -7.15
N GLU A 62 -15.55 0.29 -6.34
CA GLU A 62 -16.71 -0.55 -6.06
C GLU A 62 -17.22 -0.26 -4.66
N THR A 63 -18.53 -0.14 -4.53
CA THR A 63 -19.19 -0.05 -3.22
C THR A 63 -19.53 -1.45 -2.75
N THR A 64 -18.98 -1.86 -1.62
CA THR A 64 -19.35 -3.09 -0.92
C THR A 64 -20.17 -2.78 0.32
N PRO A 65 -20.85 -3.77 0.92
CA PRO A 65 -21.47 -3.61 2.23
C PRO A 65 -20.50 -3.16 3.34
N ALA A 66 -19.20 -3.36 3.15
CA ALA A 66 -18.14 -2.95 4.07
C ALA A 66 -17.51 -1.58 3.74
N GLY A 67 -17.95 -0.92 2.66
CA GLY A 67 -17.44 0.38 2.20
C GLY A 67 -16.86 0.36 0.78
N LEU A 68 -16.17 1.44 0.43
CA LEU A 68 -15.53 1.61 -0.88
C LEU A 68 -14.25 0.78 -0.97
N ARG A 69 -14.10 0.01 -2.05
CA ARG A 69 -12.87 -0.69 -2.43
C ARG A 69 -12.45 -0.33 -3.84
N PHE A 70 -11.16 -0.42 -4.13
CA PHE A 70 -10.66 -0.37 -5.50
C PHE A 70 -10.66 -1.79 -6.06
N ALA A 71 -11.41 -2.03 -7.14
CA ALA A 71 -11.34 -3.26 -7.92
C ALA A 71 -10.46 -3.02 -9.15
N LEU A 72 -9.44 -3.86 -9.34
CA LEU A 72 -8.60 -3.82 -10.53
C LEU A 72 -9.28 -4.61 -11.65
N ALA A 73 -9.31 -4.06 -12.87
CA ALA A 73 -9.88 -4.77 -14.01
C ALA A 73 -9.15 -6.12 -14.25
N GLY A 74 -9.86 -7.24 -14.06
CA GLY A 74 -9.34 -8.60 -14.28
C GLY A 74 -9.47 -9.55 -13.08
N GLU A 75 -9.80 -9.05 -11.88
CA GLU A 75 -10.22 -9.90 -10.76
C GLU A 75 -11.74 -10.04 -10.78
N SER A 76 -12.24 -11.08 -11.46
CA SER A 76 -13.65 -11.51 -11.43
C SER A 76 -13.72 -13.02 -11.43
#